data_AF-A0A7S0JJ24-F1
#
_entry.id   AF-A0A7S0JJ24-F1
#
_cell.length_a   1.000
_cell.length_b   1.000
_cell.length_c   1.000
_cell.angle_alpha   90.00
_cell.angle_beta   90.00
_cell.angle_gamma   90.00
#
_symmetry.space_group_name_H-M   'P 1'
#
loop_
_entity.id
_entity.type
_entity.pdbx_description
1 polymer ?
#
loop_
_entity_poly.entity_id
_entity_poly.type
_entity_poly.pdbx_seq_one_letter_code
_entity_poly.pdbx_strand_id
1 'polypeptide(L)'
;WRVRRQVDEVAGRLHGPSTVRHMLAANKDNLAFDTKRRALNLRQKELELVVARYNNLATLCSILAGFAFDSMVELEIPEGVNEELEDLHLDWFQPVFYFAGSAALSLAMYVVAVASFTVVYGHRLALLGGDTGALDRAVAIMLKQHKSLFRAAGSAMLAIYLAALSMVFLKLGFLAIVTAVLFTLFLAWTVFSLWRLNRQLTIQAPVLVHGDAHVHVGANEVDLAALGTRDVRAGDSSRGFELDDRASVDNE
;
A
#
# COMPACT_ATOMS: atom_id res chain seq x y z
N TRP A 1 10.94 -5.15 -67.90
CA TRP A 1 12.13 -4.28 -67.80
C TRP A 1 11.81 -2.78 -67.83
N ARG A 2 10.94 -2.28 -68.71
CA ARG A 2 10.59 -0.84 -68.75
C ARG A 2 9.72 -0.37 -67.55
N VAL A 3 8.88 -1.25 -66.99
CA VAL A 3 8.02 -0.94 -65.83
C VAL A 3 8.77 -0.88 -64.49
N ARG A 4 9.88 -1.64 -64.32
CA ARG A 4 10.67 -1.59 -63.07
C ARG A 4 11.40 -0.25 -62.89
N ARG A 5 11.97 0.31 -63.96
CA ARG A 5 12.64 1.63 -63.89
C ARG A 5 11.71 2.76 -63.49
N GLN A 6 10.44 2.69 -63.89
CA GLN A 6 9.47 3.73 -63.58
C GLN A 6 9.02 3.69 -62.10
N VAL A 7 9.04 2.51 -61.47
CA VAL A 7 8.77 2.37 -60.02
C VAL A 7 9.98 2.87 -59.21
N ASP A 8 11.21 2.61 -59.67
CA ASP A 8 12.42 3.06 -58.99
C ASP A 8 12.63 4.58 -59.10
N GLU A 9 12.28 5.22 -60.23
CA GLU A 9 12.31 6.68 -60.38
C GLU A 9 11.24 7.41 -59.57
N VAL A 10 10.07 6.79 -59.38
CA VAL A 10 8.99 7.35 -58.55
C VAL A 10 9.31 7.13 -57.06
N ALA A 11 9.89 5.99 -56.68
CA ALA A 11 10.34 5.74 -55.31
C ALA A 11 11.51 6.65 -54.90
N GLY A 12 12.43 6.96 -55.83
CA GLY A 12 13.56 7.87 -55.60
C GLY A 12 13.18 9.35 -55.46
N ARG A 13 12.02 9.78 -55.99
CA ARG A 13 11.54 11.17 -55.87
C ARG A 13 10.63 11.45 -54.68
N LEU A 14 10.10 10.41 -54.02
CA LEU A 14 9.19 10.56 -52.86
C LEU A 14 9.91 10.48 -51.50
N HIS A 15 11.16 10.03 -51.47
CA HIS A 15 11.99 10.00 -50.27
C HIS A 15 12.86 11.26 -50.19
N GLY A 16 12.20 12.43 -50.16
CA GLY A 16 12.85 13.64 -49.73
C GLY A 16 13.29 13.51 -48.25
N PRO A 17 14.40 14.15 -47.84
CA PRO A 17 14.89 14.09 -46.45
C PRO A 17 13.88 14.57 -45.39
N SER A 18 12.78 15.22 -45.79
CA SER A 18 11.66 15.58 -44.92
C SER A 18 10.82 14.38 -44.48
N THR A 19 10.60 13.38 -45.34
CA THR A 19 9.75 12.21 -45.04
C THR A 19 10.37 11.35 -43.94
N VAL A 20 11.70 11.19 -43.97
CA VAL A 20 12.46 10.44 -42.95
C VAL A 20 12.40 11.12 -41.58
N ARG A 21 12.43 12.47 -41.53
CA ARG A 21 12.32 13.23 -40.28
C ARG A 21 10.94 13.09 -39.65
N HIS A 22 9.87 13.10 -40.45
CA HIS A 22 8.50 12.88 -39.95
C HIS A 22 8.31 11.46 -39.39
N MET A 23 8.88 10.44 -40.04
CA MET A 23 8.82 9.06 -39.53
C MET A 23 9.59 8.89 -38.21
N LEU A 24 10.73 9.57 -38.03
CA LEU A 24 11.46 9.55 -36.75
C LEU A 24 10.70 10.27 -35.63
N ALA A 25 10.06 11.41 -35.92
CA ALA A 25 9.26 12.15 -34.94
C ALA A 25 8.09 11.30 -34.44
N ALA A 26 7.33 10.68 -35.34
CA ALA A 26 6.22 9.81 -34.97
C ALA A 26 6.67 8.59 -34.13
N ASN A 27 7.81 7.98 -34.47
CA ASN A 27 8.37 6.87 -33.69
C ASN A 27 8.81 7.32 -32.29
N LYS A 28 9.33 8.55 -32.16
CA LYS A 28 9.70 9.13 -30.88
C LYS A 28 8.46 9.36 -29.99
N ASP A 29 7.40 9.89 -30.57
CA ASP A 29 6.15 10.13 -29.84
C ASP A 29 5.53 8.80 -29.41
N ASN A 30 5.47 7.81 -30.29
CA ASN A 30 5.00 6.46 -29.95
C ASN A 30 5.81 5.85 -28.80
N LEU A 31 7.14 5.98 -28.81
CA LEU A 31 7.97 5.50 -27.71
C LEU A 31 7.69 6.25 -26.41
N ALA A 32 7.48 7.56 -26.47
CA ALA A 32 7.15 8.38 -25.30
C ALA A 32 5.76 8.04 -24.73
N PHE A 33 4.78 7.74 -25.58
CA PHE A 33 3.46 7.26 -25.16
C PHE A 33 3.55 5.86 -24.54
N ASP A 34 4.32 4.95 -25.14
CA ASP A 34 4.51 3.60 -24.63
C ASP A 34 5.22 3.57 -23.27
N THR A 35 6.25 4.40 -23.07
CA THR A 35 6.93 4.50 -21.78
C THR A 35 5.99 5.06 -20.70
N LYS A 36 5.22 6.11 -21.01
CA LYS A 36 4.20 6.66 -20.09
C LYS A 36 3.12 5.62 -19.74
N ARG A 37 2.64 4.86 -20.72
CA ARG A 37 1.65 3.80 -20.49
C ARG A 37 2.20 2.69 -19.60
N ARG A 38 3.46 2.29 -19.80
CA ARG A 38 4.12 1.28 -18.95
C ARG A 38 4.32 1.78 -17.52
N ALA A 39 4.71 3.05 -17.35
CA ALA A 39 4.85 3.67 -16.03
C ALA A 39 3.51 3.69 -15.26
N LEU A 40 2.42 4.12 -15.91
CA LEU A 40 1.08 4.11 -15.29
C LEU A 40 0.62 2.69 -14.93
N ASN A 41 0.85 1.72 -15.81
CA ASN A 41 0.51 0.32 -15.54
C ASN A 41 1.30 -0.23 -14.34
N LEU A 42 2.59 0.13 -14.22
CA LEU A 42 3.41 -0.25 -13.07
C LEU A 42 2.83 0.31 -11.76
N ARG A 43 2.46 1.60 -11.75
CA ARG A 43 1.84 2.25 -10.58
C ARG A 43 0.50 1.64 -10.20
N GLN A 44 -0.31 1.27 -11.19
CA GLN A 44 -1.56 0.56 -10.94
C GLN A 44 -1.29 -0.80 -10.25
N LYS A 45 -0.29 -1.57 -10.73
CA LYS A 45 0.11 -2.83 -10.10
C LYS A 45 0.64 -2.63 -8.67
N GLU A 46 1.38 -1.55 -8.41
CA GLU A 46 1.83 -1.20 -7.06
C GLU A 46 0.63 -0.94 -6.13
N LEU A 47 -0.36 -0.18 -6.59
CA LEU A 47 -1.60 0.08 -5.86
C LEU A 47 -2.36 -1.23 -5.56
N GLU A 48 -2.57 -2.07 -6.58
CA GLU A 48 -3.25 -3.37 -6.44
C GLU A 48 -2.54 -4.28 -5.43
N LEU A 49 -1.22 -4.32 -5.46
CA LEU A 49 -0.41 -5.07 -4.50
C LEU A 49 -0.58 -4.54 -3.07
N VAL A 50 -0.60 -3.22 -2.88
CA VAL A 50 -0.81 -2.60 -1.56
C VAL A 50 -2.23 -2.86 -1.04
N VAL A 51 -3.24 -2.76 -1.90
CA VAL A 51 -4.64 -3.08 -1.56
C VAL A 51 -4.78 -4.54 -1.16
N ALA A 52 -4.20 -5.46 -1.93
CA ALA A 52 -4.21 -6.90 -1.60
C ALA A 52 -3.59 -7.17 -0.22
N ARG A 53 -2.47 -6.50 0.12
CA ARG A 53 -1.85 -6.61 1.45
C ARG A 53 -2.76 -6.11 2.57
N TYR A 54 -3.45 -4.99 2.37
CA TYR A 54 -4.38 -4.47 3.38
C TYR A 54 -5.59 -5.38 3.59
N ASN A 55 -6.15 -5.93 2.52
CA ASN A 55 -7.25 -6.89 2.63
C ASN A 55 -6.82 -8.15 3.37
N ASN A 56 -5.65 -8.71 3.05
CA ASN A 56 -5.12 -9.87 3.78
C ASN A 56 -4.89 -9.54 5.26
N LEU A 57 -4.36 -8.36 5.58
CA LEU A 57 -4.14 -7.93 6.95
C LEU A 57 -5.46 -7.74 7.72
N ALA A 58 -6.47 -7.15 7.08
CA ALA A 58 -7.80 -6.97 7.65
C ALA A 58 -8.46 -8.32 7.96
N THR A 59 -8.40 -9.29 7.04
CA THR A 59 -8.92 -10.64 7.26
C THR A 59 -8.24 -11.32 8.45
N LEU A 60 -6.90 -11.25 8.53
CA LEU A 60 -6.15 -11.84 9.65
C LEU A 60 -6.50 -11.18 10.99
N CYS A 61 -6.61 -9.85 11.02
CA CYS A 61 -6.98 -9.14 12.25
C CYS A 61 -8.44 -9.41 12.65
N SER A 62 -9.35 -9.60 11.69
CA SER A 62 -10.73 -9.99 11.98
C SER A 62 -10.82 -11.37 12.62
N ILE A 63 -10.03 -12.34 12.13
CA ILE A 63 -9.94 -13.68 12.73
C ILE A 63 -9.35 -13.59 14.14
N LEU A 64 -8.26 -12.83 14.30
CA LEU A 64 -7.60 -12.63 15.59
C LEU A 64 -8.51 -11.96 16.61
N ALA A 65 -9.31 -10.98 16.20
CA ALA A 65 -10.33 -10.36 17.03
C ALA A 65 -11.42 -11.36 17.44
N GLY A 66 -11.86 -12.23 16.53
CA GLY A 66 -12.81 -13.31 16.82
C GLY A 66 -12.28 -14.24 17.90
N PHE A 67 -11.04 -14.73 17.76
CA PHE A 67 -10.42 -15.59 18.79
C PHE A 67 -10.20 -14.87 20.12
N ALA A 68 -9.84 -13.59 20.11
CA ALA A 68 -9.73 -12.81 21.33
C ALA A 68 -11.09 -12.69 22.04
N PHE A 69 -12.15 -12.39 21.30
CA PHE A 69 -13.51 -12.30 21.85
C PHE A 69 -14.00 -13.64 22.41
N ASP A 70 -13.85 -14.72 21.63
CA ASP A 70 -14.22 -16.08 22.02
C ASP A 70 -13.51 -16.50 23.31
N SER A 71 -12.20 -16.27 23.39
CA SER A 71 -11.41 -16.58 24.59
C SER A 71 -11.83 -15.80 25.84
N MET A 72 -12.39 -14.59 25.68
CA MET A 72 -12.88 -13.80 26.81
C MET A 72 -14.26 -14.27 27.29
N VAL A 73 -15.09 -14.81 26.40
CA VAL A 73 -16.46 -15.26 26.73
C VAL A 73 -16.46 -16.68 27.27
N GLU A 74 -15.63 -17.57 26.73
CA GLU A 74 -15.57 -18.98 27.15
C GLU A 74 -14.84 -19.18 28.50
N LEU A 75 -14.09 -18.19 28.98
CA LEU A 75 -13.33 -18.31 30.22
C LEU A 75 -14.20 -18.15 31.46
N GLU A 76 -14.88 -19.23 31.85
CA GLU A 76 -15.47 -19.37 33.18
C GLU A 76 -14.39 -19.85 34.15
N ILE A 77 -14.04 -19.02 35.14
CA ILE A 77 -13.10 -19.41 36.21
C ILE A 77 -13.91 -20.22 37.23
N PRO A 78 -13.68 -21.53 37.38
CA PRO A 78 -14.39 -22.33 38.37
C PRO A 78 -14.07 -21.81 39.78
N GLU A 79 -15.11 -21.51 40.56
CA GLU A 79 -15.02 -20.83 41.86
C GLU A 79 -14.10 -21.53 42.87
N GLY A 80 -13.88 -22.84 42.72
CA GLY A 80 -13.02 -23.64 43.60
C GLY A 80 -11.51 -23.54 43.33
N VAL A 81 -11.08 -23.00 42.19
CA VAL A 81 -9.63 -22.80 41.91
C VAL A 81 -9.10 -21.54 42.59
N ASN A 82 -9.98 -20.60 42.95
CA ASN A 82 -9.59 -19.33 43.57
C ASN A 82 -8.96 -19.54 44.96
N GLU A 83 -9.42 -20.53 45.74
CA GLU A 83 -8.85 -20.82 47.07
C GLU A 83 -7.42 -21.37 47.00
N GLU A 84 -7.09 -22.22 46.01
CA GLU A 84 -5.71 -22.70 45.80
C GLU A 84 -4.79 -21.65 45.18
N LEU A 85 -5.36 -20.68 44.44
CA LEU A 85 -4.59 -19.62 43.77
C LEU A 85 -4.24 -18.45 44.71
N GLU A 86 -5.09 -18.18 45.70
CA GLU A 86 -4.89 -17.16 46.74
C GLU A 86 -3.63 -17.46 47.57
N ASP A 87 -3.34 -18.74 47.82
CA ASP A 87 -2.11 -19.19 48.50
C ASP A 87 -0.82 -18.91 47.70
N LEU A 88 -0.91 -18.76 46.37
CA LEU A 88 0.24 -18.58 45.48
C LEU A 88 0.50 -17.11 45.06
N HIS A 89 -0.27 -16.13 45.57
CA HIS A 89 -0.20 -14.71 45.16
C HIS A 89 -0.40 -14.49 43.64
N LEU A 90 -1.18 -15.34 42.96
CA LEU A 90 -1.37 -15.30 41.51
C LEU A 90 -2.50 -14.36 41.03
N ASP A 91 -3.11 -13.59 41.93
CA ASP A 91 -4.25 -12.70 41.64
C ASP A 91 -4.00 -11.70 40.51
N TRP A 92 -2.73 -11.38 40.24
CA TRP A 92 -2.34 -10.43 39.19
C TRP A 92 -2.57 -10.95 37.77
N PHE A 93 -2.69 -12.27 37.55
CA PHE A 93 -2.83 -12.83 36.19
C PHE A 93 -4.24 -12.64 35.62
N GLN A 94 -5.27 -12.60 36.46
CA GLN A 94 -6.65 -12.38 36.03
C GLN A 94 -6.86 -10.99 35.39
N PRO A 95 -6.50 -9.85 36.03
CA PRO A 95 -6.63 -8.54 35.39
C PRO A 95 -5.71 -8.40 34.18
N VAL A 96 -4.53 -9.03 34.18
CA VAL A 96 -3.63 -9.03 33.02
C VAL A 96 -4.27 -9.76 31.82
N PHE A 97 -4.96 -10.89 32.05
CA PHE A 97 -5.69 -11.60 31.00
C PHE A 97 -6.77 -10.72 30.37
N TYR A 98 -7.66 -10.13 31.17
CA TYR A 98 -8.74 -9.28 30.64
C TYR A 98 -8.20 -8.01 29.97
N PHE A 99 -7.14 -7.40 30.53
CA PHE A 99 -6.51 -6.24 29.93
C PHE A 99 -5.82 -6.60 28.59
N ALA A 100 -5.07 -7.69 28.54
CA ALA A 100 -4.40 -8.13 27.32
C ALA A 100 -5.40 -8.57 26.24
N GLY A 101 -6.46 -9.28 26.60
CA GLY A 101 -7.53 -9.69 25.70
C GLY A 101 -8.29 -8.50 25.10
N SER A 102 -8.70 -7.54 25.94
CA SER A 102 -9.37 -6.32 25.47
C SER A 102 -8.45 -5.41 24.65
N ALA A 103 -7.16 -5.31 25.01
CA ALA A 103 -6.16 -4.60 24.21
C ALA A 103 -5.95 -5.28 22.85
N ALA A 104 -5.87 -6.61 22.80
CA ALA A 104 -5.76 -7.35 21.54
C ALA A 104 -6.98 -7.13 20.64
N LEU A 105 -8.19 -7.22 21.20
CA LEU A 105 -9.44 -7.02 20.47
C LEU A 105 -9.54 -5.59 19.91
N SER A 106 -9.28 -4.58 20.74
CA SER A 106 -9.37 -3.17 20.34
C SER A 106 -8.33 -2.80 19.28
N LEU A 107 -7.08 -3.26 19.41
CA LEU A 107 -6.04 -3.04 18.41
C LEU A 107 -6.35 -3.77 17.10
N ALA A 108 -6.85 -5.00 17.15
CA ALA A 108 -7.23 -5.75 15.97
C ALA A 108 -8.37 -5.06 15.21
N MET A 109 -9.42 -4.61 15.91
CA MET A 109 -10.53 -3.86 15.31
C MET A 109 -10.09 -2.51 14.74
N TYR A 110 -9.17 -1.81 15.42
CA TYR A 110 -8.55 -0.59 14.89
C TYR A 110 -7.85 -0.84 13.54
N VAL A 111 -7.06 -1.92 13.44
CA VAL A 111 -6.36 -2.28 12.19
C VAL A 111 -7.37 -2.60 11.08
N VAL A 112 -8.42 -3.37 11.37
CA VAL A 112 -9.47 -3.69 10.38
C VAL A 112 -10.12 -2.41 9.87
N ALA A 113 -10.59 -1.53 10.77
CA ALA A 113 -11.25 -0.29 10.38
C ALA A 113 -10.34 0.61 9.53
N VAL A 114 -9.11 0.87 9.99
CA VAL A 114 -8.17 1.74 9.26
C VAL A 114 -7.73 1.11 7.93
N ALA A 115 -7.53 -0.20 7.87
CA ALA A 115 -7.20 -0.88 6.61
C ALA A 115 -8.36 -0.75 5.60
N SER A 116 -9.61 -1.00 6.03
CA SER A 116 -10.79 -0.87 5.17
C SER A 116 -10.97 0.56 4.63
N PHE A 117 -10.87 1.57 5.50
CA PHE A 117 -10.94 2.97 5.07
C PHE A 117 -9.79 3.35 4.13
N THR A 118 -8.56 2.88 4.42
CA THR A 118 -7.39 3.17 3.57
C THR A 118 -7.56 2.60 2.16
N VAL A 119 -8.15 1.40 2.02
CA VAL A 119 -8.45 0.81 0.70
C VAL A 119 -9.50 1.63 -0.05
N VAL A 120 -10.60 2.01 0.60
CA VAL A 120 -11.67 2.80 -0.03
C VAL A 120 -11.16 4.18 -0.46
N TYR A 121 -10.46 4.90 0.42
CA TYR A 121 -9.91 6.22 0.10
C TYR A 121 -8.77 6.13 -0.92
N GLY A 122 -7.94 5.09 -0.86
CA GLY A 122 -6.88 4.83 -1.83
C GLY A 122 -7.43 4.66 -3.25
N HIS A 123 -8.50 3.87 -3.41
CA HIS A 123 -9.14 3.66 -4.71
C HIS A 123 -9.82 4.95 -5.21
N ARG A 124 -10.49 5.69 -4.32
CA ARG A 124 -11.14 6.95 -4.66
C ARG A 124 -10.13 7.99 -5.15
N LEU A 125 -8.98 8.13 -4.49
CA LEU A 125 -7.90 9.04 -4.90
C LEU A 125 -7.28 8.62 -6.24
N ALA A 126 -7.13 7.32 -6.48
CA ALA A 126 -6.58 6.80 -7.72
C ALA A 126 -7.49 7.05 -8.94
N LEU A 127 -8.81 6.98 -8.77
CA LEU A 127 -9.78 7.12 -9.87
C LEU A 127 -10.26 8.56 -10.11
N LEU A 128 -10.47 9.34 -9.04
CA LEU A 128 -11.05 10.70 -9.14
C LEU A 128 -10.00 11.81 -9.14
N GLY A 129 -8.72 11.46 -9.02
CA GLY A 129 -7.63 12.43 -9.06
C GLY A 129 -7.50 13.04 -10.45
N GLY A 130 -7.92 14.29 -10.62
CA GLY A 130 -7.79 15.02 -11.89
C GLY A 130 -6.35 15.37 -12.28
N ASP A 131 -5.40 15.28 -11.33
CA ASP A 131 -3.99 15.59 -11.54
C ASP A 131 -3.20 14.37 -12.01
N THR A 132 -2.24 14.58 -12.93
CA THR A 132 -1.34 13.55 -13.48
C THR A 132 -0.49 12.82 -12.43
N GLY A 133 -0.41 13.32 -11.19
CA GLY A 133 0.29 12.72 -10.06
C GLY A 133 -0.60 12.16 -8.95
N ALA A 134 -1.92 12.11 -9.13
CA ALA A 134 -2.83 11.69 -8.06
C ALA A 134 -2.65 10.21 -7.65
N LEU A 135 -2.38 9.33 -8.63
CA LEU A 135 -2.07 7.92 -8.39
C LEU A 135 -0.81 7.75 -7.55
N ASP A 136 0.27 8.45 -7.90
CA ASP A 136 1.55 8.42 -7.19
C ASP A 136 1.39 8.92 -5.74
N ARG A 137 0.60 9.99 -5.55
CA ARG A 137 0.28 10.51 -4.22
C ARG A 137 -0.52 9.49 -3.41
N ALA A 138 -1.51 8.82 -4.02
CA ALA A 138 -2.31 7.80 -3.34
C ALA A 138 -1.42 6.64 -2.86
N VAL A 139 -0.55 6.11 -3.73
CA VAL A 139 0.39 5.03 -3.40
C VAL A 139 1.36 5.48 -2.30
N ALA A 140 1.91 6.69 -2.39
CA ALA A 140 2.83 7.22 -1.39
C ALA A 140 2.19 7.34 0.01
N ILE A 141 0.94 7.83 0.09
CA ILE A 141 0.19 7.93 1.34
C ILE A 141 -0.07 6.53 1.92
N MET A 142 -0.51 5.58 1.08
CA MET A 142 -0.79 4.21 1.52
C MET A 142 0.48 3.49 2.02
N LEU A 143 1.63 3.70 1.37
CA LEU A 143 2.92 3.14 1.80
C LEU A 143 3.42 3.76 3.10
N LYS A 144 3.20 5.06 3.32
CA LYS A 144 3.56 5.74 4.58
C LYS A 144 2.78 5.17 5.76
N GLN A 145 1.48 4.93 5.60
CA GLN A 145 0.61 4.42 6.65
C GLN A 145 0.89 2.94 7.00
N HIS A 146 1.43 2.18 6.05
CA HIS A 146 1.67 0.74 6.21
C HIS A 146 2.50 0.38 7.45
N LYS A 147 3.56 1.16 7.74
CA LYS A 147 4.42 0.92 8.91
C LYS A 147 3.67 1.05 10.23
N SER A 148 2.71 1.97 10.31
CA SER A 148 1.89 2.16 11.51
C SER A 148 0.93 1.00 11.71
N LEU A 149 0.25 0.58 10.64
CA LEU A 149 -0.68 -0.55 10.66
C LEU A 149 0.02 -1.86 11.01
N PHE A 150 1.22 -2.09 10.46
CA PHE A 150 1.99 -3.29 10.77
C PHE A 150 2.43 -3.34 12.25
N ARG A 151 2.80 -2.19 12.85
CA ARG A 151 3.12 -2.12 14.29
C ARG A 151 1.89 -2.40 15.14
N ALA A 152 0.74 -1.81 14.80
CA ALA A 152 -0.52 -2.03 15.52
C ALA A 152 -0.97 -3.50 15.45
N ALA A 153 -0.92 -4.11 14.27
CA ALA A 153 -1.24 -5.53 14.09
C ALA A 153 -0.25 -6.43 14.86
N GLY A 154 1.05 -6.13 14.80
CA GLY A 154 2.07 -6.82 15.58
C GLY A 154 1.83 -6.72 17.09
N SER A 155 1.44 -5.54 17.59
CA SER A 155 1.10 -5.36 19.00
C SER A 155 -0.17 -6.12 19.41
N ALA A 156 -1.18 -6.21 18.53
CA ALA A 156 -2.38 -7.01 18.80
C ALA A 156 -2.04 -8.50 18.91
N MET A 157 -1.16 -8.99 18.04
CA MET A 157 -0.70 -10.38 18.06
C MET A 157 0.16 -10.72 19.28
N LEU A 158 0.90 -9.74 19.80
CA LEU A 158 1.67 -9.87 21.04
C LEU A 158 0.74 -9.83 22.27
N ALA A 159 -0.28 -8.98 22.24
CA ALA A 159 -1.28 -8.88 23.31
C ALA A 159 -2.10 -10.18 23.44
N ILE A 160 -2.58 -10.77 22.34
CA ILE A 160 -3.32 -12.04 22.40
C ILE A 160 -2.42 -13.19 22.87
N TYR A 161 -1.13 -13.16 22.55
CA TYR A 161 -0.16 -14.12 23.07
C TYR A 161 0.01 -13.99 24.59
N LEU A 162 0.09 -12.77 25.13
CA LEU A 162 0.14 -12.54 26.58
C LEU A 162 -1.14 -12.99 27.28
N ALA A 163 -2.30 -12.80 26.65
CA ALA A 163 -3.57 -13.33 27.14
C ALA A 163 -3.54 -14.87 27.19
N ALA A 164 -3.11 -15.52 26.10
CA ALA A 164 -2.98 -16.98 26.07
C ALA A 164 -1.99 -17.52 27.12
N LEU A 165 -0.86 -16.83 27.33
CA LEU A 165 0.11 -17.20 28.37
C LEU A 165 -0.54 -17.12 29.76
N SER A 166 -1.23 -16.02 30.05
CA SER A 166 -1.92 -15.83 31.33
C SER A 166 -2.98 -16.92 31.56
N MET A 167 -3.74 -17.27 30.51
CA MET A 167 -4.72 -18.35 30.57
C MET A 167 -4.09 -19.73 30.88
N VAL A 168 -2.93 -20.02 30.30
CA VAL A 168 -2.20 -21.28 30.57
C VAL A 168 -1.76 -21.36 32.03
N PHE A 169 -1.31 -20.25 32.61
CA PHE A 169 -0.95 -20.17 34.03
C PHE A 169 -2.16 -20.41 34.94
N LEU A 170 -3.33 -19.86 34.59
CA LEU A 170 -4.56 -20.06 35.35
C LEU A 170 -5.04 -21.53 35.32
N LYS A 171 -4.81 -22.26 34.22
CA LYS A 171 -5.36 -23.62 34.04
C LYS A 171 -4.45 -24.77 34.51
N LEU A 172 -3.12 -24.62 34.42
CA LEU A 172 -2.19 -25.77 34.53
C LEU A 172 -1.25 -25.73 35.74
N GLY A 173 -1.30 -24.71 36.59
CA GLY A 173 -0.47 -24.63 37.80
C GLY A 173 1.03 -24.86 37.50
N PHE A 174 1.68 -25.82 38.16
CA PHE A 174 3.12 -26.09 37.96
C PHE A 174 3.46 -26.58 36.53
N LEU A 175 2.54 -27.28 35.86
CA LEU A 175 2.72 -27.70 34.46
C LEU A 175 2.71 -26.51 33.48
N ALA A 176 2.21 -25.34 33.91
CA ALA A 176 2.21 -24.13 33.10
C ALA A 176 3.62 -23.64 32.76
N ILE A 177 4.62 -23.92 33.59
CA ILE A 177 6.00 -23.48 33.34
C ILE A 177 6.55 -24.15 32.07
N VAL A 178 6.31 -25.46 31.91
CA VAL A 178 6.81 -26.21 30.75
C VAL A 178 6.14 -25.75 29.46
N THR A 179 4.81 -25.56 29.49
CA THR A 179 4.07 -25.09 28.32
C THR A 179 4.41 -23.63 28.00
N ALA A 180 4.56 -22.75 29.00
CA ALA A 180 4.99 -21.36 28.84
C ALA A 180 6.38 -21.26 28.20
N VAL A 181 7.35 -22.08 28.62
CA VAL A 181 8.69 -22.12 28.01
C VAL A 181 8.60 -22.56 26.55
N LEU A 182 7.78 -23.56 26.23
CA LEU A 182 7.61 -24.02 24.86
C LEU A 182 6.94 -22.95 23.97
N PHE A 183 5.88 -22.29 24.47
CA PHE A 183 5.22 -21.19 23.76
C PHE A 183 6.15 -19.99 23.55
N THR A 184 6.94 -19.61 24.55
CA THR A 184 7.87 -18.47 24.46
C THR A 184 9.02 -18.73 23.51
N LEU A 185 9.55 -19.95 23.48
CA LEU A 185 10.56 -20.36 22.48
C LEU A 185 9.99 -20.30 21.07
N PHE A 186 8.76 -20.80 20.86
CA PHE A 186 8.12 -20.74 19.56
C PHE A 186 7.81 -19.30 19.12
N LEU A 187 7.38 -18.43 20.06
CA LEU A 187 7.22 -17.01 19.79
C LEU A 187 8.56 -16.35 19.43
N ALA A 188 9.62 -16.61 20.19
CA ALA A 188 10.94 -16.05 19.91
C ALA A 188 11.43 -16.49 18.52
N TRP A 189 11.21 -17.76 18.16
CA TRP A 189 11.53 -18.29 16.84
C TRP A 189 10.73 -17.60 15.73
N THR A 190 9.42 -17.42 15.90
CA THR A 190 8.59 -16.73 14.90
C THR A 190 9.00 -15.28 14.74
N VAL A 191 9.20 -14.54 15.84
CA VAL A 191 9.68 -13.14 15.81
C VAL A 191 11.05 -13.05 15.15
N PHE A 192 11.98 -13.96 15.46
CA PHE A 192 13.29 -14.01 14.82
C PHE A 192 13.19 -14.28 13.33
N SER A 193 12.33 -15.22 12.92
CA SER A 193 12.07 -15.54 11.52
C SER A 193 11.48 -14.34 10.76
N LEU A 194 10.48 -13.67 11.34
CA LEU A 194 9.89 -12.43 10.79
C LEU A 194 10.92 -11.30 10.68
N TRP A 195 11.75 -11.12 11.70
CA TRP A 195 12.80 -10.10 11.68
C TRP A 195 13.88 -10.41 10.64
N ARG A 196 14.27 -11.68 10.51
CA ARG A 196 15.18 -12.15 9.47
C ARG A 196 14.60 -11.90 8.07
N LEU A 197 13.34 -12.25 7.84
CA LEU A 197 12.64 -11.98 6.59
C LEU A 197 12.59 -10.47 6.31
N ASN A 198 12.25 -9.65 7.29
CA ASN A 198 12.23 -8.20 7.14
C ASN A 198 13.61 -7.64 6.77
N ARG A 199 14.69 -8.14 7.40
CA ARG A 199 16.06 -7.75 7.04
C ARG A 199 16.45 -8.16 5.62
N GLN A 200 16.06 -9.36 5.19
CA GLN A 200 16.36 -9.86 3.85
C GLN A 200 15.52 -9.15 2.77
N LEU A 201 14.29 -8.77 3.09
CA LEU A 201 13.35 -8.10 2.18
C LEU A 201 13.45 -6.58 2.20
N THR A 202 14.33 -6.01 3.04
CA THR A 202 14.66 -4.58 2.99
C THR A 202 15.52 -4.34 1.75
N ILE A 203 14.86 -4.21 0.60
CA ILE A 203 15.47 -3.73 -0.64
C ILE A 203 15.97 -2.31 -0.35
N GLN A 204 17.26 -2.06 -0.61
CA GLN A 204 17.83 -0.73 -0.44
C GLN A 204 17.00 0.27 -1.25
N ALA A 205 16.57 1.33 -0.59
CA ALA A 205 15.70 2.35 -1.18
C ALA A 205 16.30 3.28 -2.25
N PRO A 206 17.62 3.31 -2.61
CA PRO A 206 18.11 4.39 -3.46
C PRO A 206 17.76 4.25 -4.95
N VAL A 207 17.05 3.20 -5.38
CA VAL A 207 16.57 3.07 -6.77
C VAL A 207 15.10 2.63 -6.80
N LEU A 208 14.24 3.31 -6.06
CA LEU A 208 12.82 3.27 -6.43
C LEU A 208 12.72 4.07 -7.74
N VAL A 209 12.63 3.37 -8.87
CA VAL A 209 12.42 3.98 -10.20
C VAL A 209 11.14 4.80 -10.10
N HIS A 210 11.28 6.09 -9.77
CA HIS A 210 10.21 7.04 -9.95
C HIS A 210 9.94 6.99 -11.44
N GLY A 211 8.69 6.83 -11.84
CA GLY A 211 8.28 6.74 -13.24
C GLY A 211 8.66 7.97 -14.07
N ASP A 212 9.41 8.92 -13.50
CA ASP A 212 10.18 9.94 -14.17
C ASP A 212 11.22 9.25 -15.04
N ALA A 213 10.80 8.96 -16.27
CA ALA A 213 11.72 8.60 -17.34
C ALA A 213 12.61 9.83 -17.61
N HIS A 214 13.70 9.98 -16.86
CA HIS A 214 14.76 10.89 -17.23
C HIS A 214 15.54 10.23 -18.36
N VAL A 215 15.30 10.69 -19.59
CA VAL A 215 16.11 10.25 -20.73
C VAL A 215 17.31 11.17 -20.80
N HIS A 216 18.48 10.65 -20.42
CA HIS A 216 19.74 11.33 -20.69
C HIS A 216 19.99 11.35 -22.20
N VAL A 217 19.87 12.54 -22.81
CA VAL A 217 20.23 12.77 -24.20
C VAL A 217 21.53 13.58 -24.20
N GLY A 218 22.67 12.87 -24.18
CA GLY A 218 23.99 13.49 -24.08
C GLY A 218 24.28 14.06 -22.69
N ALA A 219 24.80 15.29 -22.59
CA ALA A 219 25.12 15.95 -21.32
C ALA A 219 23.92 16.62 -20.64
N ASN A 220 22.76 16.66 -21.29
CA ASN A 220 21.56 17.32 -20.78
C ASN A 220 20.55 16.28 -20.27
N GLU A 221 20.14 16.46 -19.02
CA GLU A 221 19.04 15.75 -18.42
C GLU A 221 17.73 16.42 -18.85
N VAL A 222 16.90 15.69 -19.59
CA VAL A 222 15.64 16.21 -20.11
C VAL A 222 14.51 15.53 -19.36
N ASP A 223 13.80 16.33 -18.57
CA ASP A 223 12.62 15.88 -17.85
C ASP A 223 11.43 15.74 -18.81
N LEU A 224 11.06 14.49 -19.12
CA LEU A 224 9.97 14.14 -20.02
C LEU A 224 8.59 14.50 -19.45
N ALA A 225 8.47 14.71 -18.14
CA ALA A 225 7.24 15.19 -17.52
C ALA A 225 6.96 16.65 -17.92
N ALA A 226 8.00 17.48 -18.00
CA ALA A 226 7.89 18.90 -18.38
C ALA A 226 7.64 19.13 -19.88
N LEU A 227 8.00 18.16 -20.73
CA LEU A 227 7.75 18.24 -22.18
C LEU A 227 6.28 18.04 -22.56
N GLY A 228 5.50 17.31 -21.75
CA GLY A 228 4.08 17.07 -22.04
C GLY A 228 3.16 18.27 -21.82
N THR A 229 3.56 19.22 -20.97
CA THR A 229 2.75 20.40 -20.63
C THR A 229 3.07 21.62 -21.49
N ARG A 230 4.22 21.63 -22.19
CA ARG A 230 4.68 22.79 -22.96
C ARG A 230 4.02 22.89 -24.35
N ASP A 231 3.63 21.77 -24.96
CA ASP A 231 3.04 21.78 -26.31
C ASP A 231 1.53 22.05 -26.35
N VAL A 232 0.80 21.86 -25.24
CA VAL A 232 -0.65 22.18 -25.21
C VAL A 232 -0.90 23.69 -25.10
N ARG A 233 0.07 24.47 -24.58
CA ARG A 233 -0.10 25.92 -24.37
C ARG A 233 0.33 26.79 -25.55
N ALA A 234 0.93 26.21 -26.59
CA ALA A 234 1.35 26.93 -27.79
C ALA A 234 0.27 27.00 -28.90
N GLY A 235 -0.90 26.40 -28.68
CA GLY A 235 -1.99 26.33 -29.68
C GLY A 235 -3.26 27.13 -29.37
N ASP A 236 -3.39 27.78 -28.22
CA ASP A 236 -4.64 28.42 -27.79
C ASP A 236 -4.44 29.86 -27.31
N SER A 237 -3.97 30.73 -28.21
CA SER A 237 -3.82 32.18 -27.99
C SER A 237 -4.80 33.02 -28.82
N SER A 238 -5.96 32.47 -29.19
CA SER A 238 -6.94 33.24 -29.97
C SER A 238 -8.37 32.70 -29.84
N ARG A 239 -8.97 32.86 -28.67
CA ARG A 239 -10.42 33.14 -28.54
C ARG A 239 -10.69 33.79 -27.18
N GLY A 240 -10.66 35.11 -27.18
CA GLY A 240 -11.26 35.91 -26.11
C GLY A 240 -12.74 35.55 -26.02
N PHE A 241 -13.13 35.04 -24.86
CA PHE A 241 -14.52 34.97 -24.44
C PHE A 241 -14.69 36.04 -23.37
N GLU A 242 -15.06 37.24 -23.83
CA GLU A 242 -15.60 38.32 -23.02
C GLU A 242 -16.83 37.78 -22.30
N LEU A 243 -16.70 37.53 -20.99
CA LEU A 243 -17.85 37.29 -20.13
C LEU A 243 -18.44 38.65 -19.75
N ASP A 244 -19.55 38.93 -20.42
CA ASP A 244 -20.48 40.02 -20.19
C ASP A 244 -20.91 40.03 -18.71
N ASP A 245 -20.51 41.11 -18.03
CA ASP A 245 -20.70 41.36 -16.61
C ASP A 245 -22.09 41.98 -16.40
N ARG A 246 -23.14 41.16 -16.55
CA ARG A 246 -24.54 41.58 -16.29
C ARG A 246 -25.40 40.42 -15.78
N ALA A 247 -25.51 40.30 -14.46
CA ALA A 247 -26.79 40.07 -13.77
C ALA A 247 -26.59 40.16 -12.25
N SER A 248 -26.79 41.37 -11.73
CA SER A 248 -27.57 41.56 -10.51
C SER A 248 -28.89 40.78 -10.60
N VAL A 249 -29.28 40.01 -9.58
CA VAL A 249 -30.66 39.97 -9.03
C VAL A 249 -30.62 39.28 -7.67
N ASP A 250 -31.00 40.08 -6.67
CA ASP A 250 -31.64 39.80 -5.39
C ASP A 250 -32.24 38.39 -5.16
N ASN A 251 -32.03 37.82 -3.97
CA ASN A 251 -33.09 37.64 -2.97
C ASN A 251 -32.68 36.69 -1.83
N GLU A 252 -32.94 37.18 -0.61
CA GLU A 252 -33.20 36.49 0.67
C GLU A 252 -32.16 35.55 1.29
#